data_AF-A0A848YYX0-F1
#
_entry.id   AF-A0A848YYX0-F1
#
_cell.length_a   1.000
_cell.length_b   1.000
_cell.length_c   1.000
_cell.angle_alpha   90.00
_cell.angle_beta   90.00
_cell.angle_gamma   90.00
#
_symmetry.space_group_name_H-M   'P 1'
#
loop_
_entity.id
_entity.type
_entity.pdbx_description
1 polymer ?
#
loop_
_entity_poly.entity_id
_entity_poly.type
_entity_poly.pdbx_seq_one_letter_code
_entity_poly.pdbx_strand_id
1 'polypeptide(L)'
;MHFGAGSPSATGISVSTSGAPAVLIEAGSTGRLADADLAAEDGPGIVVRAGAAPLLEGNRIETAGQAGLLYDGSSGRAVGNTITGAAASGIEVRGKSAPDLSGNRIEGAGQAGLFVHGGGRGQYQGNTIVGSRFSGIVVGAGAAPVLISNTVLDGAEHGILVLEGGTAALQGNRIEGNAGYGIAVAIGAEIERDGDVLAGNREPQIRTDVRVEPPAAAPDPLDEAAATE
;
A
#
# COMPACT_ATOMS: atom_id res chain seq x y z
N MET A 1 16.41 -10.95 4.71
CA MET A 1 15.90 -12.10 5.52
C MET A 1 14.89 -12.87 4.70
N HIS A 2 14.75 -14.18 4.90
CA HIS A 2 13.80 -15.00 4.13
C HIS A 2 12.95 -15.90 5.05
N PHE A 3 11.63 -15.77 4.96
CA PHE A 3 10.63 -16.69 5.52
C PHE A 3 10.09 -17.59 4.41
N GLY A 4 10.64 -18.80 4.32
CA GLY A 4 10.08 -19.85 3.48
C GLY A 4 8.84 -20.50 4.11
N ALA A 5 8.49 -21.69 3.60
CA ALA A 5 7.33 -22.45 4.05
C ALA A 5 7.30 -22.69 5.58
N GLY A 6 6.09 -22.82 6.13
CA GLY A 6 5.84 -23.03 7.56
C GLY A 6 5.43 -21.75 8.29
N SER A 7 5.75 -21.65 9.57
CA SER A 7 5.35 -20.54 10.45
C SER A 7 6.56 -19.97 11.22
N PRO A 8 7.63 -19.51 10.53
CA PRO A 8 8.77 -18.89 11.19
C PRO A 8 8.35 -17.62 11.95
N SER A 9 9.03 -17.31 13.04
CA SER A 9 8.76 -16.11 13.82
C SER A 9 10.04 -15.34 14.09
N ALA A 10 9.99 -14.03 13.95
CA ALA A 10 11.06 -13.13 14.35
C ALA A 10 10.48 -11.87 15.00
N THR A 11 11.17 -11.38 16.03
CA THR A 11 10.74 -10.20 16.79
C THR A 11 11.94 -9.37 17.21
N GLY A 12 11.85 -8.04 17.12
CA GLY A 12 12.91 -7.14 17.61
C GLY A 12 14.21 -7.22 16.81
N ILE A 13 14.12 -7.50 15.51
CA ILE A 13 15.29 -7.63 14.64
C ILE A 13 15.53 -6.34 13.85
N SER A 14 16.76 -6.16 13.38
CA SER A 14 17.09 -5.11 12.40
C SER A 14 17.65 -5.73 11.13
N VAL A 15 17.19 -5.29 9.97
CA VAL A 15 17.66 -5.76 8.65
C VAL A 15 17.88 -4.58 7.72
N SER A 16 19.05 -4.52 7.08
CA SER A 16 19.35 -3.50 6.08
C SER A 16 19.94 -4.16 4.83
N THR A 17 19.42 -3.80 3.66
CA THR A 17 19.85 -4.31 2.36
C THR A 17 19.97 -3.17 1.33
N SER A 18 20.69 -3.43 0.23
CA SER A 18 20.65 -2.64 -1.00
C SER A 18 20.27 -3.60 -2.14
N GLY A 19 19.38 -3.17 -3.03
CA GLY A 19 18.81 -3.96 -4.14
C GLY A 19 17.77 -5.02 -3.76
N ALA A 20 18.11 -5.93 -2.83
CA ALA A 20 17.23 -7.04 -2.46
C ALA A 20 16.17 -6.62 -1.42
N PRO A 21 15.03 -7.35 -1.32
CA PRO A 21 14.07 -7.16 -0.24
C PRO A 21 14.72 -7.29 1.15
N ALA A 22 14.42 -6.39 2.09
CA ALA A 22 14.89 -6.57 3.47
C ALA A 22 14.28 -7.85 4.07
N VAL A 23 13.00 -8.12 3.81
CA VAL A 23 12.36 -9.41 4.14
C VAL A 23 11.56 -9.94 2.95
N LEU A 24 11.86 -11.18 2.54
CA LEU A 24 11.04 -11.94 1.60
C LEU A 24 10.26 -13.00 2.38
N ILE A 25 8.95 -13.08 2.15
CA ILE A 25 8.04 -14.07 2.74
C ILE A 25 7.30 -14.76 1.60
N GLU A 26 7.50 -16.07 1.44
CA GLU A 26 6.95 -16.80 0.30
C GLU A 26 6.64 -18.27 0.61
N ALA A 27 6.33 -19.06 -0.42
CA ALA A 27 6.06 -20.49 -0.33
C ALA A 27 4.97 -20.85 0.69
N GLY A 28 3.88 -20.07 0.72
CA GLY A 28 2.76 -20.29 1.64
C GLY A 28 3.08 -20.05 3.12
N SER A 29 4.16 -19.32 3.43
CA SER A 29 4.55 -19.01 4.81
C SER A 29 3.42 -18.30 5.57
N THR A 30 3.20 -18.71 6.81
CA THR A 30 2.27 -18.09 7.77
C THR A 30 3.03 -17.46 8.93
N GLY A 31 4.30 -17.12 8.70
CA GLY A 31 5.20 -16.62 9.72
C GLY A 31 4.78 -15.28 10.33
N ARG A 32 5.40 -14.94 11.46
CA ARG A 32 5.20 -13.66 12.15
C ARG A 32 6.48 -12.85 12.15
N LEU A 33 6.39 -11.60 11.74
CA LEU A 33 7.44 -10.61 11.91
C LEU A 33 6.90 -9.46 12.75
N ALA A 34 7.51 -9.24 13.90
CA ALA A 34 7.08 -8.20 14.82
C ALA A 34 8.21 -7.27 15.25
N ASP A 35 7.89 -6.00 15.48
CA ASP A 35 8.79 -5.02 16.09
C ASP A 35 10.17 -4.95 15.40
N ALA A 36 10.22 -5.15 14.07
CA ALA A 36 11.46 -5.14 13.31
C ALA A 36 11.76 -3.75 12.72
N ASP A 37 13.04 -3.37 12.67
CA ASP A 37 13.53 -2.17 11.98
C ASP A 37 14.16 -2.58 10.63
N LEU A 38 13.56 -2.16 9.53
CA LEU A 38 13.91 -2.60 8.18
C LEU A 38 14.31 -1.42 7.30
N ALA A 39 15.37 -1.59 6.51
CA ALA A 39 15.76 -0.64 5.47
C ALA A 39 16.20 -1.35 4.18
N ALA A 40 15.82 -0.83 3.01
CA ALA A 40 16.14 -1.43 1.71
C ALA A 40 16.41 -0.35 0.66
N GLU A 41 17.65 0.11 0.53
CA GLU A 41 17.99 1.34 -0.21
C GLU A 41 17.46 1.39 -1.65
N ASP A 42 17.64 0.30 -2.41
CA ASP A 42 17.21 0.19 -3.82
C ASP A 42 16.08 -0.85 -4.02
N GLY A 43 15.70 -1.54 -2.94
CA GLY A 43 14.76 -2.65 -2.96
C GLY A 43 13.45 -2.36 -2.23
N PRO A 44 12.53 -3.33 -2.18
CA PRO A 44 11.35 -3.23 -1.33
C PRO A 44 11.68 -3.54 0.13
N GLY A 45 10.91 -3.00 1.08
CA GLY A 45 11.11 -3.33 2.51
C GLY A 45 10.72 -4.77 2.82
N ILE A 46 9.44 -5.09 2.69
CA ILE A 46 8.91 -6.44 2.85
C ILE A 46 8.17 -6.87 1.58
N VAL A 47 8.44 -8.08 1.11
CA VAL A 47 7.70 -8.73 0.01
C VAL A 47 6.99 -9.96 0.56
N VAL A 48 5.68 -10.01 0.39
CA VAL A 48 4.84 -11.18 0.71
C VAL A 48 4.26 -11.72 -0.59
N ARG A 49 4.61 -12.96 -0.94
CA ARG A 49 4.21 -13.53 -2.24
C ARG A 49 3.94 -15.03 -2.20
N ALA A 50 3.60 -15.60 -3.36
CA ALA A 50 3.47 -17.04 -3.56
C ALA A 50 2.57 -17.72 -2.52
N GLY A 51 1.38 -17.13 -2.30
CA GLY A 51 0.37 -17.66 -1.39
C GLY A 51 0.69 -17.50 0.10
N ALA A 52 1.75 -16.78 0.46
CA ALA A 52 2.05 -16.49 1.86
C ALA A 52 0.93 -15.69 2.54
N ALA A 53 0.79 -15.87 3.86
CA ALA A 53 -0.19 -15.23 4.71
C ALA A 53 0.38 -14.90 6.10
N PRO A 54 1.41 -14.04 6.19
CA PRO A 54 2.07 -13.72 7.45
C PRO A 54 1.27 -12.77 8.35
N LEU A 55 1.71 -12.66 9.60
CA LEU A 55 1.37 -11.54 10.48
C LEU A 55 2.57 -10.60 10.58
N LEU A 56 2.39 -9.37 10.11
CA LEU A 56 3.37 -8.28 10.19
C LEU A 56 2.87 -7.26 11.21
N GLU A 57 3.55 -7.11 12.35
CA GLU A 57 3.06 -6.33 13.47
C GLU A 57 4.09 -5.34 14.01
N GLY A 58 3.75 -4.05 14.09
CA GLY A 58 4.63 -3.06 14.75
C GLY A 58 5.99 -2.86 14.08
N ASN A 59 6.17 -3.28 12.82
CA ASN A 59 7.44 -3.14 12.12
C ASN A 59 7.62 -1.70 11.62
N ARG A 60 8.87 -1.24 11.60
CA ARG A 60 9.29 0.04 11.03
C ARG A 60 10.06 -0.21 9.74
N ILE A 61 9.59 0.35 8.64
CA ILE A 61 10.21 0.24 7.32
C ILE A 61 10.63 1.64 6.88
N GLU A 62 11.93 1.86 6.76
CA GLU A 62 12.51 3.14 6.35
C GLU A 62 13.29 2.98 5.05
N THR A 63 13.31 4.02 4.22
CA THR A 63 14.23 4.10 3.07
C THR A 63 14.11 2.88 2.16
N ALA A 64 12.89 2.60 1.68
CA ALA A 64 12.66 1.58 0.66
C ALA A 64 12.78 2.20 -0.73
N GLY A 65 13.76 1.77 -1.54
CA GLY A 65 13.94 2.21 -2.93
C GLY A 65 12.79 1.84 -3.86
N GLN A 66 11.92 0.94 -3.41
CA GLN A 66 10.67 0.56 -4.09
C GLN A 66 9.48 0.69 -3.13
N ALA A 67 8.62 -0.32 -3.06
CA ALA A 67 7.51 -0.37 -2.14
C ALA A 67 8.00 -0.65 -0.70
N GLY A 68 7.42 0.02 0.29
CA GLY A 68 7.69 -0.30 1.69
C GLY A 68 7.23 -1.73 2.04
N LEU A 69 6.00 -2.07 1.67
CA LEU A 69 5.42 -3.41 1.82
C LEU A 69 4.66 -3.79 0.54
N LEU A 70 5.02 -4.93 -0.06
CA LEU A 70 4.41 -5.45 -1.28
C LEU A 70 3.71 -6.79 -1.00
N TYR A 71 2.42 -6.89 -1.35
CA TYR A 71 1.69 -8.14 -1.45
C TYR A 71 1.44 -8.50 -2.91
N ASP A 72 1.94 -9.66 -3.36
CA ASP A 72 1.79 -10.16 -4.72
C ASP A 72 1.36 -11.64 -4.76
N GLY A 73 0.11 -11.90 -5.15
CA GLY A 73 -0.47 -13.25 -5.10
C GLY A 73 -0.50 -13.85 -3.69
N SER A 74 -0.83 -13.03 -2.69
CA SER A 74 -0.71 -13.39 -1.27
C SER A 74 -1.81 -12.79 -0.39
N SER A 75 -1.78 -13.09 0.90
CA SER A 75 -2.71 -12.54 1.90
C SER A 75 -1.97 -12.31 3.21
N GLY A 76 -2.67 -12.22 4.34
CA GLY A 76 -2.06 -12.03 5.65
C GLY A 76 -2.56 -10.77 6.31
N ARG A 77 -1.87 -10.34 7.38
CA ARG A 77 -2.26 -9.19 8.18
C ARG A 77 -1.07 -8.27 8.39
N ALA A 78 -1.28 -6.97 8.17
CA ALA A 78 -0.33 -5.94 8.57
C ALA A 78 -1.00 -5.03 9.62
N VAL A 79 -0.50 -5.06 10.84
CA VAL A 79 -1.07 -4.37 11.99
C VAL A 79 -0.07 -3.39 12.59
N GLY A 80 -0.42 -2.10 12.65
CA GLY A 80 0.38 -1.12 13.39
C GLY A 80 1.79 -0.89 12.85
N ASN A 81 2.07 -1.20 11.58
CA ASN A 81 3.37 -0.98 10.99
C ASN A 81 3.54 0.50 10.60
N THR A 82 4.78 0.99 10.65
CA THR A 82 5.15 2.34 10.22
C THR A 82 6.04 2.25 8.99
N ILE A 83 5.66 2.93 7.91
CA ILE A 83 6.39 2.96 6.64
C ILE A 83 6.70 4.41 6.30
N THR A 84 7.98 4.74 6.16
CA THR A 84 8.43 6.12 5.91
C THR A 84 9.43 6.18 4.76
N GLY A 85 9.18 7.09 3.80
CA GLY A 85 10.15 7.38 2.74
C GLY A 85 10.31 6.25 1.72
N ALA A 86 9.26 5.48 1.44
CA ALA A 86 9.25 4.58 0.28
C ALA A 86 9.30 5.39 -1.01
N ALA A 87 10.24 5.11 -1.91
CA ALA A 87 10.42 5.85 -3.15
C ALA A 87 9.30 5.59 -4.18
N ALA A 88 8.66 4.42 -4.10
CA ALA A 88 7.45 4.09 -4.86
C ALA A 88 6.20 4.21 -3.97
N SER A 89 5.42 3.14 -3.83
CA SER A 89 4.24 3.10 -2.96
C SER A 89 4.60 2.74 -1.51
N GLY A 90 3.90 3.28 -0.53
CA GLY A 90 4.08 2.86 0.87
C GLY A 90 3.72 1.38 1.05
N ILE A 91 2.49 1.04 0.69
CA ILE A 91 2.01 -0.35 0.57
C ILE A 91 1.49 -0.56 -0.86
N GLU A 92 1.88 -1.65 -1.50
CA GLU A 92 1.34 -2.10 -2.79
C GLU A 92 0.68 -3.47 -2.64
N VAL A 93 -0.53 -3.63 -3.18
CA VAL A 93 -1.31 -4.87 -3.17
C VAL A 93 -1.72 -5.22 -4.59
N ARG A 94 -1.22 -6.34 -5.10
CA ARG A 94 -1.45 -6.78 -6.48
C ARG A 94 -1.59 -8.29 -6.62
N GLY A 95 -1.78 -8.78 -7.85
CA GLY A 95 -1.78 -10.22 -8.12
C GLY A 95 -2.95 -10.95 -7.46
N LYS A 96 -4.13 -10.31 -7.37
CA LYS A 96 -5.30 -10.80 -6.61
C LYS A 96 -5.05 -11.02 -5.12
N SER A 97 -4.05 -10.33 -4.55
CA SER A 97 -3.80 -10.37 -3.12
C SER A 97 -4.97 -9.83 -2.32
N ALA A 98 -5.17 -10.36 -1.11
CA ALA A 98 -6.22 -9.94 -0.21
C ALA A 98 -5.77 -9.88 1.26
N PRO A 99 -4.82 -8.99 1.61
CA PRO A 99 -4.39 -8.80 3.00
C PRO A 99 -5.41 -7.96 3.79
N ASP A 100 -5.38 -8.09 5.12
CA ASP A 100 -6.04 -7.14 6.03
C ASP A 100 -5.00 -6.17 6.58
N LEU A 101 -5.23 -4.87 6.38
CA LEU A 101 -4.30 -3.80 6.79
C LEU A 101 -4.98 -2.95 7.86
N SER A 102 -4.49 -2.97 9.10
CA SER A 102 -5.12 -2.25 10.20
C SER A 102 -4.16 -1.36 10.97
N GLY A 103 -4.49 -0.08 11.13
CA GLY A 103 -3.74 0.84 11.99
C GLY A 103 -2.32 1.12 11.53
N ASN A 104 -1.99 0.89 10.26
CA ASN A 104 -0.66 1.19 9.73
C ASN A 104 -0.51 2.70 9.48
N ARG A 105 0.71 3.20 9.60
CA ARG A 105 1.07 4.58 9.31
C ARG A 105 2.03 4.64 8.13
N ILE A 106 1.68 5.42 7.11
CA ILE A 106 2.43 5.57 5.87
C ILE A 106 2.71 7.05 5.66
N GLU A 107 3.98 7.43 5.57
CA GLU A 107 4.39 8.82 5.42
C GLU A 107 5.37 9.03 4.28
N GLY A 108 5.10 10.06 3.47
CA GLY A 108 6.06 10.54 2.48
C GLY A 108 6.36 9.54 1.35
N ALA A 109 5.38 8.74 0.94
CA ALA A 109 5.52 7.86 -0.21
C ALA A 109 5.79 8.67 -1.50
N GLY A 110 6.77 8.24 -2.29
CA GLY A 110 7.16 8.89 -3.54
C GLY A 110 6.12 8.77 -4.66
N GLN A 111 5.19 7.83 -4.54
CA GLN A 111 3.97 7.71 -5.34
C GLN A 111 2.74 7.69 -4.42
N ALA A 112 2.01 6.57 -4.37
CA ALA A 112 0.83 6.41 -3.55
C ALA A 112 1.18 5.92 -2.13
N GLY A 113 0.42 6.34 -1.13
CA GLY A 113 0.54 5.75 0.20
C GLY A 113 0.12 4.28 0.18
N LEU A 114 -1.03 3.99 -0.42
CA LEU A 114 -1.54 2.64 -0.64
C LEU A 114 -1.99 2.48 -2.10
N PHE A 115 -1.39 1.53 -2.82
CA PHE A 115 -1.75 1.21 -4.20
C PHE A 115 -2.31 -0.21 -4.32
N VAL A 116 -3.56 -0.34 -4.76
CA VAL A 116 -4.27 -1.61 -4.86
C VAL A 116 -4.65 -1.82 -6.32
N HIS A 117 -4.11 -2.83 -6.98
CA HIS A 117 -4.35 -3.05 -8.42
C HIS A 117 -4.26 -4.55 -8.76
N GLY A 118 -4.37 -4.91 -10.04
CA GLY A 118 -4.19 -6.29 -10.50
C GLY A 118 -5.14 -7.29 -9.83
N GLY A 119 -6.39 -6.87 -9.58
CA GLY A 119 -7.38 -7.70 -8.87
C GLY A 119 -7.27 -7.69 -7.34
N GLY A 120 -6.42 -6.84 -6.76
CA GLY A 120 -6.22 -6.71 -5.32
C GLY A 120 -7.51 -6.38 -4.55
N ARG A 121 -7.65 -6.99 -3.37
CA ARG A 121 -8.78 -6.86 -2.45
C ARG A 121 -8.26 -6.75 -1.03
N GLY A 122 -9.17 -6.74 -0.06
CA GLY A 122 -8.83 -6.74 1.36
C GLY A 122 -9.64 -5.72 2.14
N GLN A 123 -9.53 -5.78 3.46
CA GLN A 123 -10.08 -4.77 4.35
C GLN A 123 -8.96 -3.91 4.92
N TYR A 124 -9.03 -2.60 4.65
CA TYR A 124 -8.02 -1.66 5.09
C TYR A 124 -8.66 -0.68 6.05
N GLN A 125 -8.35 -0.85 7.34
CA GLN A 125 -9.04 -0.20 8.43
C GLN A 125 -8.13 0.71 9.27
N GLY A 126 -8.55 1.95 9.51
CA GLY A 126 -7.87 2.82 10.48
C GLY A 126 -6.43 3.16 10.12
N ASN A 127 -6.04 3.02 8.86
CA ASN A 127 -4.68 3.36 8.42
C ASN A 127 -4.56 4.88 8.26
N THR A 128 -3.37 5.40 8.52
CA THR A 128 -3.05 6.83 8.35
C THR A 128 -2.04 6.99 7.24
N ILE A 129 -2.38 7.79 6.24
CA ILE A 129 -1.56 8.06 5.06
C ILE A 129 -1.34 9.56 4.97
N VAL A 130 -0.08 10.00 5.00
CA VAL A 130 0.27 11.43 5.06
C VAL A 130 1.31 11.75 3.99
N GLY A 131 1.10 12.84 3.25
CA GLY A 131 2.14 13.46 2.43
C GLY A 131 2.62 12.60 1.24
N SER A 132 1.73 11.80 0.66
CA SER A 132 2.05 11.07 -0.58
C SER A 132 2.26 12.04 -1.75
N ARG A 133 3.25 11.76 -2.60
CA ARG A 133 3.56 12.62 -3.77
C ARG A 133 2.64 12.42 -4.97
N PHE A 134 1.90 11.31 -4.99
CA PHE A 134 0.76 11.09 -5.86
C PHE A 134 -0.53 11.16 -5.02
N SER A 135 -1.55 10.40 -5.40
CA SER A 135 -2.76 10.25 -4.58
C SER A 135 -2.50 9.38 -3.34
N GLY A 136 -3.13 9.70 -2.21
CA GLY A 136 -2.91 8.97 -0.95
C GLY A 136 -3.28 7.49 -1.04
N ILE A 137 -4.46 7.17 -1.54
CA ILE A 137 -4.88 5.81 -1.88
C ILE A 137 -5.22 5.75 -3.37
N VAL A 138 -4.68 4.75 -4.07
CA VAL A 138 -5.00 4.48 -5.48
C VAL A 138 -5.60 3.09 -5.61
N VAL A 139 -6.76 3.00 -6.27
CA VAL A 139 -7.43 1.76 -6.64
C VAL A 139 -7.41 1.62 -8.15
N GLY A 140 -6.64 0.66 -8.64
CA GLY A 140 -6.45 0.34 -10.05
C GLY A 140 -7.45 -0.67 -10.61
N ALA A 141 -7.26 -1.01 -11.88
CA ALA A 141 -8.14 -1.92 -12.62
C ALA A 141 -8.32 -3.29 -11.92
N GLY A 142 -9.57 -3.74 -11.84
CA GLY A 142 -9.97 -5.01 -11.25
C GLY A 142 -9.89 -5.08 -9.72
N ALA A 143 -9.35 -4.05 -9.07
CA ALA A 143 -9.27 -4.00 -7.62
C ALA A 143 -10.64 -3.69 -7.00
N ALA A 144 -10.85 -4.20 -5.78
CA ALA A 144 -12.09 -4.04 -5.01
C ALA A 144 -11.82 -4.03 -3.49
N PRO A 145 -11.05 -3.07 -2.95
CA PRO A 145 -10.81 -2.98 -1.52
C PRO A 145 -12.00 -2.36 -0.76
N VAL A 146 -12.06 -2.67 0.54
CA VAL A 146 -12.96 -2.03 1.50
C VAL A 146 -12.11 -1.12 2.40
N LEU A 147 -12.34 0.19 2.31
CA LEU A 147 -11.59 1.23 3.04
C LEU A 147 -12.43 1.76 4.20
N ILE A 148 -12.04 1.44 5.43
CA ILE A 148 -12.83 1.73 6.63
C ILE A 148 -12.06 2.66 7.56
N SER A 149 -12.61 3.83 7.88
CA SER A 149 -12.05 4.75 8.87
C SER A 149 -10.58 5.12 8.66
N ASN A 150 -10.11 5.12 7.41
CA ASN A 150 -8.75 5.56 7.10
C ASN A 150 -8.67 7.08 7.15
N THR A 151 -7.48 7.59 7.47
CA THR A 151 -7.15 9.00 7.43
C THR A 151 -6.15 9.25 6.31
N VAL A 152 -6.49 10.12 5.35
CA VAL A 152 -5.64 10.48 4.22
C VAL A 152 -5.42 11.99 4.20
N LEU A 153 -4.17 12.41 4.41
CA LEU A 153 -3.83 13.81 4.72
C LEU A 153 -2.74 14.35 3.81
N ASP A 154 -2.88 15.62 3.44
CA ASP A 154 -1.80 16.49 2.94
C ASP A 154 -1.03 15.91 1.75
N GLY A 155 -1.69 15.13 0.89
CA GLY A 155 -1.11 14.58 -0.33
C GLY A 155 -0.97 15.64 -1.44
N ALA A 156 -0.03 15.40 -2.36
CA ALA A 156 0.24 16.30 -3.48
C ALA A 156 -0.78 16.20 -4.63
N GLU A 157 -1.60 15.15 -4.65
CA GLU A 157 -2.73 15.00 -5.57
C GLU A 157 -4.04 14.69 -4.82
N HIS A 158 -4.75 13.63 -5.20
CA HIS A 158 -6.05 13.28 -4.64
C HIS A 158 -5.89 12.56 -3.30
N GLY A 159 -6.91 12.63 -2.45
CA GLY A 159 -6.97 11.76 -1.28
C GLY A 159 -7.11 10.30 -1.69
N ILE A 160 -8.22 9.98 -2.36
CA ILE A 160 -8.49 8.65 -2.93
C ILE A 160 -8.72 8.80 -4.44
N LEU A 161 -7.99 8.03 -5.23
CA LEU A 161 -8.15 7.92 -6.68
C LEU A 161 -8.60 6.50 -7.04
N VAL A 162 -9.74 6.38 -7.71
CA VAL A 162 -10.22 5.11 -8.28
C VAL A 162 -10.15 5.21 -9.80
N LEU A 163 -9.26 4.41 -10.39
CA LEU A 163 -8.97 4.37 -11.82
C LEU A 163 -9.93 3.44 -12.56
N GLU A 164 -9.99 3.58 -13.89
CA GLU A 164 -10.87 2.79 -14.76
C GLU A 164 -10.82 1.28 -14.44
N GLY A 165 -12.00 0.66 -14.31
CA GLY A 165 -12.14 -0.75 -13.97
C GLY A 165 -11.89 -1.09 -12.49
N GLY A 166 -11.53 -0.11 -11.66
CA GLY A 166 -11.44 -0.23 -10.21
C GLY A 166 -12.79 0.01 -9.54
N THR A 167 -13.00 -0.66 -8.40
CA THR A 167 -14.17 -0.46 -7.54
C THR A 167 -13.71 -0.27 -6.10
N ALA A 168 -14.41 0.52 -5.27
CA ALA A 168 -14.06 0.64 -3.86
C ALA A 168 -15.28 0.89 -2.98
N ALA A 169 -15.33 0.24 -1.82
CA ALA A 169 -16.27 0.57 -0.75
C ALA A 169 -15.57 1.46 0.27
N LEU A 170 -16.10 2.66 0.49
CA LEU A 170 -15.53 3.69 1.35
C LEU A 170 -16.46 3.93 2.54
N GLN A 171 -15.98 3.65 3.75
CA GLN A 171 -16.78 3.78 4.97
C GLN A 171 -16.07 4.62 6.03
N GLY A 172 -16.61 5.79 6.35
CA GLY A 172 -16.16 6.61 7.48
C GLY A 172 -14.73 7.11 7.38
N ASN A 173 -14.17 7.22 6.17
CA ASN A 173 -12.82 7.72 5.94
C ASN A 173 -12.78 9.24 6.11
N ARG A 174 -11.64 9.73 6.59
CA ARG A 174 -11.35 11.16 6.70
C ARG A 174 -10.29 11.53 5.67
N ILE A 175 -10.62 12.44 4.76
CA ILE A 175 -9.78 12.80 3.63
C ILE A 175 -9.62 14.31 3.61
N GLU A 176 -8.43 14.80 3.98
CA GLU A 176 -8.26 16.22 4.27
C GLU A 176 -6.96 16.81 3.73
N GLY A 177 -6.98 18.09 3.35
CA GLY A 177 -5.78 18.85 3.00
C GLY A 177 -5.03 18.41 1.74
N ASN A 178 -5.58 17.48 0.94
CA ASN A 178 -4.94 17.03 -0.29
C ASN A 178 -5.05 18.11 -1.36
N ALA A 179 -3.99 18.33 -2.14
CA ALA A 179 -3.94 19.43 -3.12
C ALA A 179 -4.91 19.24 -4.31
N GLY A 180 -5.25 17.99 -4.63
CA GLY A 180 -6.29 17.58 -5.58
C GLY A 180 -7.65 17.36 -4.90
N TYR A 181 -8.57 16.70 -5.61
CA TYR A 181 -9.87 16.32 -5.04
C TYR A 181 -9.71 15.36 -3.84
N GLY A 182 -10.65 15.41 -2.89
CA GLY A 182 -10.69 14.41 -1.82
C GLY A 182 -10.92 13.01 -2.40
N ILE A 183 -11.93 12.86 -3.27
CA ILE A 183 -12.17 11.62 -3.99
C ILE A 183 -12.23 11.89 -5.50
N ALA A 184 -11.38 11.22 -6.25
CA ALA A 184 -11.33 11.25 -7.70
C ALA A 184 -11.69 9.87 -8.26
N VAL A 185 -12.69 9.80 -9.14
CA VAL A 185 -13.16 8.57 -9.78
C VAL A 185 -13.04 8.75 -11.29
N ALA A 186 -12.30 7.85 -11.94
CA ALA A 186 -12.16 7.83 -13.38
C ALA A 186 -13.44 7.31 -14.04
N ILE A 187 -13.59 7.61 -15.33
CA ILE A 187 -14.67 7.04 -16.14
C ILE A 187 -14.51 5.50 -16.14
N GLY A 188 -15.60 4.78 -15.88
CA GLY A 188 -15.57 3.31 -15.82
C GLY A 188 -15.09 2.74 -14.47
N ALA A 189 -14.89 3.59 -13.46
CA ALA A 189 -14.72 3.18 -12.08
C ALA A 189 -15.98 3.41 -11.25
N GLU A 190 -16.11 2.66 -10.15
CA GLU A 190 -17.28 2.73 -9.27
C GLU A 190 -16.85 2.86 -7.81
N ILE A 191 -17.63 3.62 -7.04
CA ILE A 191 -17.47 3.68 -5.59
C ILE A 191 -18.82 3.51 -4.90
N GLU A 192 -18.80 2.81 -3.78
CA GLU A 192 -19.85 2.90 -2.76
C GLU A 192 -19.30 3.71 -1.59
N ARG A 193 -20.11 4.62 -1.06
CA ARG A 193 -19.64 5.54 -0.02
C ARG A 193 -20.66 5.72 1.10
N ASP A 194 -20.18 5.59 2.33
CA ASP A 194 -20.96 5.79 3.54
C ASP A 194 -20.15 6.54 4.60
N GLY A 195 -20.66 7.69 5.08
CA GLY A 195 -20.09 8.40 6.24
C GLY A 195 -18.70 9.02 6.08
N ASP A 196 -18.12 9.10 4.88
CA ASP A 196 -16.81 9.75 4.68
C ASP A 196 -16.87 11.29 4.90
N VAL A 197 -15.80 11.83 5.48
CA VAL A 197 -15.60 13.27 5.72
C VAL A 197 -14.49 13.78 4.82
N LEU A 198 -14.80 14.78 3.99
CA LEU A 198 -13.88 15.42 3.06
C LEU A 198 -13.79 16.91 3.40
N ALA A 199 -12.60 17.42 3.71
CA ALA A 199 -12.41 18.82 4.05
C ALA A 199 -11.06 19.38 3.59
N GLY A 200 -11.04 20.62 3.11
CA GLY A 200 -9.78 21.29 2.76
C GLY A 200 -9.03 20.68 1.57
N ASN A 201 -9.67 19.79 0.79
CA ASN A 201 -9.15 19.37 -0.51
C ASN A 201 -9.61 20.34 -1.62
N ARG A 202 -9.24 20.10 -2.88
CA ARG A 202 -9.72 20.88 -4.03
C ARG A 202 -11.25 20.77 -4.20
N GLU A 203 -11.88 21.89 -4.56
CA GLU A 203 -13.29 21.91 -4.97
C GLU A 203 -13.49 21.56 -6.47
N PRO A 204 -14.53 20.80 -6.83
CA PRO A 204 -15.42 20.08 -5.92
C PRO A 204 -14.68 18.97 -5.16
N GLN A 205 -14.97 18.73 -3.87
CA GLN A 205 -14.30 17.69 -3.07
C GLN A 205 -14.33 16.29 -3.72
N ILE A 206 -15.30 16.03 -4.59
CA ILE A 206 -15.47 14.76 -5.33
C ILE A 206 -15.57 15.06 -6.83
N ARG A 207 -14.83 14.32 -7.65
CA ARG A 207 -14.91 14.39 -9.12
C ARG A 207 -14.97 12.98 -9.71
N THR A 208 -15.92 12.71 -10.60
CA THR A 208 -16.23 11.34 -11.08
C THR A 208 -15.98 11.09 -12.58
N ASP A 209 -15.19 11.96 -13.21
CA ASP A 209 -14.84 11.86 -14.63
C ASP A 209 -13.37 12.25 -14.85
N VAL A 210 -12.51 11.95 -13.87
CA VAL A 210 -11.08 12.29 -13.96
C VAL A 210 -10.37 11.44 -15.00
N ARG A 211 -9.32 11.99 -15.60
CA ARG A 211 -8.39 11.29 -16.49
C ARG A 211 -7.01 11.41 -15.90
N VAL A 212 -6.52 10.32 -15.32
CA VAL A 212 -5.24 10.25 -14.63
C VAL A 212 -4.64 8.88 -14.97
N GLU A 213 -3.36 8.86 -15.33
CA GLU A 213 -2.63 7.61 -15.53
C GLU A 213 -2.31 6.96 -14.17
N PRO A 214 -2.30 5.62 -14.06
CA PRO A 214 -1.88 4.94 -12.84
C PRO A 214 -0.44 5.30 -12.46
N PRO A 215 -0.09 5.27 -11.16
CA PRO A 215 1.31 5.27 -10.76
C PRO A 215 1.98 4.00 -11.30
N ALA A 216 3.29 4.08 -11.59
CA ALA A 216 4.05 2.90 -11.98
C ALA A 216 4.03 1.87 -10.84
N ALA A 217 3.68 0.62 -11.15
CA ALA A 217 3.78 -0.49 -10.20
C ALA A 217 5.25 -0.74 -9.85
N ALA A 218 5.54 -1.24 -8.65
CA ALA A 218 6.88 -1.71 -8.33
C ALA A 218 7.33 -2.77 -9.36
N PRO A 219 8.61 -2.80 -9.76
CA PRO A 219 9.12 -3.89 -10.58
C PRO A 219 8.91 -5.24 -9.88
N ASP A 220 9.00 -6.35 -10.61
CA ASP A 220 9.05 -7.66 -9.94
C ASP A 220 10.32 -7.69 -9.07
N PRO A 221 10.18 -7.82 -7.74
CA PRO A 221 11.31 -7.70 -6.83
C PRO A 221 12.34 -8.82 -6.99
N LEU A 222 12.03 -9.90 -7.71
CA LEU A 222 12.96 -11.00 -7.99
C LEU A 222 13.27 -11.16 -9.49
N ASP A 223 12.93 -10.19 -10.35
CA ASP A 223 13.38 -10.24 -11.74
C ASP A 223 14.87 -9.91 -11.81
N GLU A 224 15.69 -10.96 -11.96
CA GLU A 224 17.15 -10.88 -12.06
C GLU A 224 17.61 -10.02 -13.26
N ALA A 225 16.73 -9.71 -14.22
CA ALA A 225 17.05 -8.89 -15.39
C ALA A 225 17.31 -7.40 -15.08
N ALA A 226 16.93 -6.90 -13.89
CA ALA A 226 17.17 -5.51 -13.49
C ALA A 226 18.44 -5.33 -12.62
N ALA A 227 19.15 -6.42 -12.29
CA ALA A 227 20.35 -6.39 -11.44
C ALA A 227 21.66 -6.17 -12.22
N THR A 228 21.59 -5.91 -13.53
CA THR A 228 22.77 -5.65 -14.36
C THR A 228 22.51 -4.54 -15.37
N GLU A 229 22.66 -3.28 -14.95
CA GLU A 229 23.29 -2.20 -15.74
C GLU A 229 23.94 -1.16 -14.81
#